data_AF-A0ABD5N796-F1
#
_entry.id   AF-A0ABD5N796-F1
#
_cell.length_a   1.000
_cell.length_b   1.000
_cell.length_c   1.000
_cell.angle_alpha   90.00
_cell.angle_beta   90.00
_cell.angle_gamma   90.00
#
_symmetry.space_group_name_H-M   'P 1'
#
loop_
_entity.id
_entity.type
_entity.pdbx_description
1 polymer ?
#
loop_
_entity_poly.entity_id
_entity_poly.type
_entity_poly.pdbx_seq_one_letter_code
_entity_poly.pdbx_strand_id
1 'polypeptide(L)'
;DISFTIFSVNSIFSAWRDRTPKLTWHPDIMKAYEKRRIRSDNDYLFIKKDIPSKYLETLDEEDRKLNAAGLMSMFRDVAKRMGMESDKGQWQYFRAHNLRKYFNSTLLNNGCDLFMVDFLMGHQIDATRSAYFMADPERLRELYMRYIPFLSIESVETRVLTSESYEKLVTENQDIKQELEELRAEINARTPKDDLMSALIRDKDIQEVMAKKIVELGLIK
;
A
#
# COMPACT_ATOMS: atom_id res chain seq x y z
N ASP A 1 -0.12 7.87 6.03
CA ASP A 1 -0.49 6.44 5.98
C ASP A 1 0.62 5.51 5.46
N ILE A 2 1.71 5.32 6.21
CA ILE A 2 2.75 4.29 5.91
C ILE A 2 2.21 2.85 6.14
N SER A 3 1.13 2.75 6.91
CA SER A 3 0.43 1.51 7.24
C SER A 3 -0.07 0.76 6.01
N PHE A 4 -0.56 1.44 4.97
CA PHE A 4 -1.32 0.79 3.90
C PHE A 4 -0.47 -0.07 2.93
N THR A 5 0.74 0.36 2.60
CA THR A 5 1.63 -0.39 1.69
C THR A 5 2.34 -1.56 2.40
N ILE A 6 2.71 -1.38 3.67
CA ILE A 6 3.22 -2.46 4.51
C ILE A 6 2.11 -3.50 4.76
N PHE A 7 0.86 -3.05 4.93
CA PHE A 7 -0.30 -3.95 5.06
C PHE A 7 -0.51 -4.85 3.84
N SER A 8 -0.23 -4.38 2.62
CA SER A 8 -0.44 -5.18 1.40
C SER A 8 0.58 -6.30 1.22
N VAL A 9 1.87 -6.04 1.46
CA VAL A 9 2.91 -7.10 1.38
C VAL A 9 2.78 -8.06 2.57
N ASN A 10 2.53 -7.53 3.77
CA ASN A 10 2.22 -8.36 4.93
C ASN A 10 0.96 -9.20 4.68
N SER A 11 -0.09 -8.66 4.05
CA SER A 11 -1.32 -9.40 3.73
C SER A 11 -1.05 -10.67 2.90
N ILE A 12 -0.26 -10.57 1.82
CA ILE A 12 0.02 -11.72 0.96
C ILE A 12 0.94 -12.74 1.66
N PHE A 13 2.00 -12.26 2.32
CA PHE A 13 2.92 -13.14 3.04
C PHE A 13 2.27 -13.81 4.25
N SER A 14 1.43 -13.08 4.99
CA SER A 14 0.61 -13.62 6.09
C SER A 14 -0.39 -14.64 5.56
N ALA A 15 -1.12 -14.34 4.47
CA ALA A 15 -2.03 -15.31 3.86
C ALA A 15 -1.33 -16.60 3.42
N TRP A 16 -0.12 -16.51 2.87
CA TRP A 16 0.67 -17.69 2.52
C TRP A 16 1.16 -18.48 3.75
N ARG A 17 1.53 -17.80 4.85
CA ARG A 17 2.02 -18.43 6.08
C ARG A 17 0.90 -19.08 6.89
N ASP A 18 -0.27 -18.47 6.91
CA ASP A 18 -1.40 -18.92 7.73
C ASP A 18 -2.29 -19.94 7.01
N ARG A 19 -1.95 -20.28 5.76
CA ARG A 19 -2.67 -21.29 4.98
C ARG A 19 -2.74 -22.63 5.72
N THR A 20 -3.86 -23.32 5.57
CA THR A 20 -4.02 -24.66 6.12
C THR A 20 -3.20 -25.69 5.32
N PRO A 21 -2.56 -26.67 5.99
CA PRO A 21 -1.88 -27.74 5.30
C PRO A 21 -2.87 -28.63 4.54
N LYS A 22 -2.45 -29.15 3.38
CA LYS A 22 -3.27 -30.08 2.59
C LYS A 22 -3.52 -31.42 3.33
N LEU A 23 -2.59 -31.81 4.20
CA LEU A 23 -2.59 -33.06 4.96
C LEU A 23 -2.74 -32.73 6.44
N THR A 24 -3.97 -32.47 6.88
CA THR A 24 -4.28 -32.04 8.26
C THR A 24 -4.13 -33.16 9.28
N TRP A 25 -4.22 -34.42 8.85
CA TRP A 25 -4.08 -35.60 9.70
C TRP A 25 -2.62 -35.94 10.04
N HIS A 26 -1.62 -35.36 9.37
CA HIS A 26 -0.23 -35.66 9.64
C HIS A 26 0.36 -34.69 10.69
N PRO A 27 0.71 -35.17 11.90
CA PRO A 27 1.08 -34.30 13.02
C PRO A 27 2.34 -33.47 12.74
N ASP A 28 3.34 -34.04 12.08
CA ASP A 28 4.57 -33.29 11.77
C ASP A 28 4.37 -32.20 10.70
N ILE A 29 3.45 -32.42 9.76
CA ILE A 29 3.09 -31.41 8.77
C ILE A 29 2.36 -30.27 9.47
N MET A 30 1.42 -30.58 10.35
CA MET A 30 0.73 -29.59 11.18
C MET A 30 1.73 -28.77 12.01
N LYS A 31 2.66 -29.41 12.71
CA LYS A 31 3.72 -28.73 13.48
C LYS A 31 4.58 -27.84 12.59
N ALA A 32 4.97 -28.30 11.40
CA ALA A 32 5.78 -27.51 10.48
C ALA A 32 5.06 -26.25 9.98
N TYR A 33 3.74 -26.31 9.80
CA TYR A 33 2.93 -25.14 9.46
C TYR A 33 2.77 -24.19 10.65
N GLU A 34 2.50 -24.72 11.84
CA GLU A 34 2.38 -23.93 13.07
C GLU A 34 3.67 -23.15 13.39
N LYS A 35 4.83 -23.73 13.08
CA LYS A 35 6.14 -23.06 13.22
C LYS A 35 6.30 -21.82 12.32
N ARG A 36 5.55 -21.73 11.22
CA ARG A 36 5.69 -20.67 10.19
C ARG A 36 4.69 -19.53 10.34
N ARG A 37 3.66 -19.70 11.16
CA ARG A 37 2.60 -18.71 11.36
C ARG A 37 3.13 -17.40 11.90
N ILE A 38 2.50 -16.30 11.48
CA ILE A 38 2.73 -14.98 12.06
C ILE A 38 1.78 -14.84 13.24
N ARG A 39 2.31 -14.43 14.40
CA ARG A 39 1.56 -14.23 15.64
C ARG A 39 1.55 -12.77 16.07
N SER A 40 2.58 -12.01 15.71
CA SER A 40 2.72 -10.59 16.04
C SER A 40 3.25 -9.80 14.85
N ASP A 41 2.99 -8.49 14.85
CA ASP A 41 3.55 -7.56 13.86
C ASP A 41 5.08 -7.42 13.99
N ASN A 42 5.65 -7.82 15.13
CA ASN A 42 7.10 -7.81 15.38
C ASN A 42 7.82 -9.08 14.92
N ASP A 43 7.08 -10.03 14.32
CA ASP A 43 7.63 -11.30 13.85
C ASP A 43 8.55 -11.12 12.64
N TYR A 44 9.54 -12.01 12.49
CA TYR A 44 10.43 -11.97 11.34
C TYR A 44 9.70 -12.33 10.02
N LEU A 45 9.77 -11.43 9.03
CA LEU A 45 9.23 -11.68 7.69
C LEU A 45 9.95 -12.82 6.94
N PHE A 46 11.23 -13.05 7.22
CA PHE A 46 11.99 -14.18 6.68
C PHE A 46 12.56 -15.03 7.80
N ILE A 47 12.26 -16.33 7.75
CA ILE A 47 12.62 -17.32 8.77
C ILE A 47 13.39 -18.48 8.15
N LYS A 48 14.09 -19.24 8.98
CA LYS A 48 14.75 -20.48 8.59
C LYS A 48 13.73 -21.46 8.01
N LYS A 49 14.16 -22.25 7.03
CA LYS A 49 13.36 -23.36 6.48
C LYS A 49 13.04 -24.40 7.55
N ASP A 50 14.06 -24.77 8.32
CA ASP A 50 14.00 -25.80 9.34
C ASP A 50 14.03 -25.14 10.72
N ILE A 51 12.87 -25.15 11.39
CA ILE A 51 12.65 -24.48 12.68
C ILE A 51 12.64 -25.56 13.77
N PRO A 52 13.42 -25.39 14.86
CA PRO A 52 13.53 -26.39 15.90
C PRO A 52 12.18 -26.60 16.61
N SER A 53 11.93 -27.81 17.10
CA SER A 53 10.64 -28.13 17.75
C SER A 53 10.40 -27.36 19.05
N LYS A 54 11.47 -27.02 19.77
CA LYS A 54 11.41 -26.16 20.97
C LYS A 54 10.73 -24.81 20.72
N TYR A 55 10.75 -24.28 19.49
CA TYR A 55 10.05 -23.04 19.16
C TYR A 55 8.55 -23.14 19.46
N LEU A 56 7.93 -24.31 19.29
CA LEU A 56 6.50 -24.48 19.61
C LEU A 56 6.22 -24.47 21.12
N GLU A 57 7.25 -24.65 21.95
CA GLU A 57 7.17 -24.62 23.41
C GLU A 57 7.50 -23.24 23.95
N THR A 58 8.53 -22.58 23.40
CA THR A 58 9.05 -21.29 23.87
C THR A 58 8.46 -20.09 23.15
N LEU A 59 8.06 -20.26 21.88
CA LEU A 59 7.69 -19.19 20.94
C LEU A 59 8.77 -18.09 20.82
N ASP A 60 10.03 -18.47 20.97
CA ASP A 60 11.16 -17.54 20.84
C ASP A 60 11.50 -17.29 19.36
N GLU A 61 11.31 -16.05 18.90
CA GLU A 61 11.56 -15.62 17.52
C GLU A 61 13.02 -15.81 17.07
N GLU A 62 13.98 -15.77 17.99
CA GLU A 62 15.40 -15.96 17.65
C GLU A 62 15.68 -17.39 17.14
N ASP A 63 14.87 -18.37 17.54
CA ASP A 63 14.99 -19.75 17.06
C ASP A 63 14.72 -19.86 15.56
N ARG A 64 13.78 -19.06 15.05
CA ARG A 64 13.39 -19.07 13.63
C ARG A 64 14.05 -17.99 12.78
N LYS A 65 14.73 -17.01 13.39
CA LYS A 65 15.45 -15.93 12.71
C LYS A 65 16.43 -16.44 11.65
N LEU A 66 16.32 -15.93 10.42
CA LEU A 66 17.27 -16.20 9.36
C LEU A 66 18.60 -15.48 9.64
N ASN A 67 19.72 -16.20 9.58
CA ASN A 67 21.04 -15.60 9.78
C ASN A 67 21.70 -15.21 8.43
N ALA A 68 22.72 -14.36 8.50
CA ALA A 68 23.45 -13.91 7.31
C ALA A 68 24.08 -15.06 6.53
N ALA A 69 24.58 -16.10 7.22
CA ALA A 69 25.15 -17.29 6.59
C ALA A 69 24.12 -18.07 5.77
N GLY A 70 22.90 -18.21 6.28
CA GLY A 70 21.77 -18.84 5.60
C GLY A 70 21.37 -18.05 4.36
N LEU A 71 21.27 -16.72 4.47
CA LEU A 71 21.02 -15.85 3.32
C LEU A 71 22.12 -16.00 2.26
N MET A 72 23.40 -16.01 2.66
CA MET A 72 24.52 -16.26 1.73
C MET A 72 24.44 -17.64 1.07
N SER A 73 24.00 -18.67 1.80
CA SER A 73 23.78 -20.01 1.24
C SER A 73 22.69 -20.00 0.17
N MET A 74 21.59 -19.29 0.38
CA MET A 74 20.51 -19.15 -0.61
C MET A 74 21.03 -18.55 -1.91
N PHE A 75 21.85 -17.49 -1.85
CA PHE A 75 22.48 -16.91 -3.04
C PHE A 75 23.39 -17.89 -3.77
N ARG A 76 24.17 -18.70 -3.04
CA ARG A 76 25.01 -19.75 -3.63
C ARG A 76 24.17 -20.82 -4.32
N ASP A 77 23.08 -21.26 -3.70
CA ASP A 77 22.18 -22.26 -4.28
C ASP A 77 21.56 -21.75 -5.59
N VAL A 78 21.18 -20.47 -5.65
CA VAL A 78 20.68 -19.85 -6.88
C VAL A 78 21.78 -19.74 -7.93
N ALA A 79 22.98 -19.28 -7.56
CA ALA A 79 24.14 -19.21 -8.48
C ALA A 79 24.45 -20.59 -9.10
N LYS A 80 24.43 -21.63 -8.26
CA LYS A 80 24.60 -23.03 -8.68
C LYS A 80 23.53 -23.49 -9.67
N ARG A 81 22.26 -23.19 -9.41
CA ARG A 81 21.17 -23.52 -10.33
C ARG A 81 21.29 -22.81 -11.69
N MET A 82 21.86 -21.61 -11.70
CA MET A 82 22.11 -20.86 -12.94
C MET A 82 23.42 -21.25 -13.64
N GLY A 83 24.24 -22.14 -13.05
CA GLY A 83 25.56 -22.48 -13.59
C GLY A 83 26.59 -21.34 -13.51
N MET A 84 26.38 -20.38 -12.61
CA MET A 84 27.23 -19.18 -12.44
C MET A 84 28.12 -19.26 -11.20
N GLU A 85 28.57 -20.46 -10.83
CA GLU A 85 29.43 -20.64 -9.67
C GLU A 85 30.82 -20.06 -9.94
N SER A 86 31.33 -19.27 -9.02
CA SER A 86 32.72 -18.82 -9.06
C SER A 86 33.65 -19.87 -8.46
N ASP A 87 34.90 -19.88 -8.93
CA ASP A 87 35.94 -20.79 -8.46
C ASP A 87 36.18 -20.70 -6.95
N LYS A 88 36.76 -21.77 -6.38
CA LYS A 88 37.09 -21.80 -4.95
C LYS A 88 38.04 -20.65 -4.60
N GLY A 89 37.68 -19.91 -3.54
CA GLY A 89 38.44 -18.74 -3.07
C GLY A 89 38.05 -17.42 -3.74
N GLN A 90 37.19 -17.44 -4.76
CA GLN A 90 36.64 -16.24 -5.38
C GLN A 90 35.25 -15.90 -4.82
N TRP A 91 34.93 -14.61 -4.80
CA TRP A 91 33.59 -14.17 -4.45
C TRP A 91 32.60 -14.55 -5.55
N GLN A 92 31.45 -15.09 -5.15
CA GLN A 92 30.38 -15.43 -6.09
C GLN A 92 29.89 -14.19 -6.83
N TYR A 93 29.70 -14.31 -8.15
CA TYR A 93 29.15 -13.25 -8.97
C TYR A 93 27.70 -12.91 -8.55
N PHE A 94 26.88 -13.92 -8.34
CA PHE A 94 25.50 -13.74 -7.89
C PHE A 94 25.42 -13.68 -6.35
N ARG A 95 25.40 -12.47 -5.80
CA ARG A 95 25.34 -12.20 -4.36
C ARG A 95 24.55 -10.92 -4.05
N ALA A 96 23.98 -10.83 -2.85
CA ALA A 96 23.23 -9.66 -2.39
C ALA A 96 23.95 -8.31 -2.63
N HIS A 97 25.26 -8.25 -2.37
CA HIS A 97 26.04 -7.03 -2.56
C HIS A 97 26.10 -6.59 -4.04
N ASN A 98 26.21 -7.53 -4.97
CA ASN A 98 26.24 -7.23 -6.40
C ASN A 98 24.85 -6.84 -6.90
N LEU A 99 23.77 -7.42 -6.35
CA LEU A 99 22.41 -6.94 -6.61
C LEU A 99 22.19 -5.50 -6.12
N ARG A 100 22.72 -5.15 -4.94
CA ARG A 100 22.66 -3.76 -4.44
C ARG A 100 23.47 -2.80 -5.33
N LYS A 101 24.62 -3.22 -5.86
CA LYS A 101 25.38 -2.43 -6.84
C LYS A 101 24.61 -2.26 -8.15
N TYR A 102 24.03 -3.34 -8.67
CA TYR A 102 23.18 -3.31 -9.86
C TYR A 102 22.03 -2.33 -9.69
N PHE A 103 21.31 -2.42 -8.57
CA PHE A 103 20.23 -1.49 -8.22
C PHE A 103 20.68 -0.03 -8.31
N ASN A 104 21.81 0.32 -7.66
CA ASN A 104 22.37 1.66 -7.70
C ASN A 104 22.69 2.11 -9.14
N SER A 105 23.51 1.32 -9.85
CA SER A 105 23.97 1.68 -11.19
C SER A 105 22.81 1.80 -12.17
N THR A 106 21.83 0.90 -12.08
CA THR A 106 20.67 0.90 -12.98
C THR A 106 19.80 2.13 -12.75
N LEU A 107 19.56 2.52 -11.50
CA LEU A 107 18.78 3.73 -11.21
C LEU A 107 19.50 4.99 -11.72
N LEU A 108 20.78 5.16 -11.41
CA LEU A 108 21.56 6.32 -11.84
C LEU A 108 21.65 6.43 -13.37
N ASN A 109 21.93 5.32 -14.05
CA ASN A 109 22.05 5.30 -15.51
C ASN A 109 20.73 5.59 -16.23
N ASN A 110 19.59 5.38 -15.58
CA ASN A 110 18.27 5.70 -16.11
C ASN A 110 17.75 7.06 -15.63
N GLY A 111 18.60 7.91 -15.06
CA GLY A 111 18.27 9.29 -14.70
C GLY A 111 17.60 9.47 -13.34
N CYS A 112 17.65 8.46 -12.46
CA CYS A 112 17.22 8.64 -11.08
C CYS A 112 18.18 9.58 -10.35
N ASP A 113 17.61 10.51 -9.60
CA ASP A 113 18.37 11.49 -8.82
C ASP A 113 19.25 10.80 -7.77
N LEU A 114 20.51 11.23 -7.66
CA LEU A 114 21.50 10.63 -6.77
C LEU A 114 21.02 10.61 -5.32
N PHE A 115 20.36 11.70 -4.90
CA PHE A 115 19.81 11.79 -3.55
C PHE A 115 18.75 10.73 -3.28
N MET A 116 17.85 10.48 -4.24
CA MET A 116 16.84 9.44 -4.15
C MET A 116 17.46 8.05 -4.09
N VAL A 117 18.48 7.79 -4.92
CA VAL A 117 19.17 6.49 -4.92
C VAL A 117 19.89 6.25 -3.59
N ASP A 118 20.61 7.25 -3.08
CA ASP A 118 21.27 7.18 -1.78
C ASP A 118 20.26 6.96 -0.64
N PHE A 119 19.10 7.62 -0.68
CA PHE A 119 18.02 7.39 0.26
C PHE A 119 17.51 5.94 0.21
N LEU A 120 17.18 5.43 -0.99
CA LEU A 120 16.70 4.05 -1.17
C LEU A 120 17.75 3.01 -0.77
N MET A 121 19.03 3.33 -0.93
CA MET A 121 20.13 2.49 -0.49
C MET A 121 20.42 2.59 1.01
N GLY A 122 19.79 3.51 1.74
CA GLY A 122 20.07 3.77 3.15
C GLY A 122 21.48 4.32 3.38
N HIS A 123 22.02 5.08 2.44
CA HIS A 123 23.26 5.82 2.65
C HIS A 123 23.01 7.01 3.58
N GLN A 124 24.04 7.41 4.32
CA GLN A 124 23.96 8.58 5.19
C GLN A 124 23.82 9.83 4.34
N ILE A 125 22.70 10.52 4.50
CA ILE A 125 22.42 11.80 3.83
C ILE A 125 22.93 12.93 4.72
N ASP A 126 23.49 13.98 4.11
CA ASP A 126 23.94 15.17 4.84
C ASP A 126 22.82 15.78 5.69
N ALA A 127 23.16 16.25 6.90
CA ALA A 127 22.21 16.75 7.89
C ALA A 127 21.36 17.92 7.35
N THR A 128 21.96 18.76 6.51
CA THR A 128 21.29 19.88 5.84
C THR A 128 20.18 19.43 4.90
N ARG A 129 20.36 18.29 4.22
CA ARG A 129 19.39 17.76 3.24
C ARG A 129 18.36 16.83 3.89
N SER A 130 18.72 16.18 5.00
CA SER A 130 17.81 15.34 5.80
C SER A 130 16.61 16.12 6.33
N ALA A 131 16.78 17.40 6.67
CA ALA A 131 15.70 18.25 7.17
C ALA A 131 14.60 18.53 6.12
N TYR A 132 14.93 18.45 4.83
CA TYR A 132 13.98 18.69 3.73
C TYR A 132 13.26 17.42 3.26
N PHE A 133 13.64 16.25 3.78
CA PHE A 133 13.13 14.97 3.30
C PHE A 133 12.17 14.34 4.31
N MET A 134 10.96 14.89 4.42
CA MET A 134 9.80 14.09 4.80
C MET A 134 9.44 13.26 3.57
N ALA A 135 10.04 12.07 3.50
CA ALA A 135 9.85 11.16 2.38
C ALA A 135 8.39 10.69 2.36
N ASP A 136 7.57 11.40 1.58
CA ASP A 136 6.19 11.05 1.34
C ASP A 136 6.15 9.64 0.70
N PRO A 137 5.66 8.61 1.42
CA PRO A 137 5.71 7.22 0.96
C PRO A 137 5.02 7.03 -0.39
N GLU A 138 3.96 7.79 -0.66
CA GLU A 138 3.18 7.69 -1.88
C GLU A 138 4.00 8.18 -3.07
N ARG A 139 4.65 9.33 -2.93
CA ARG A 139 5.58 9.86 -3.95
C ARG A 139 6.80 8.98 -4.15
N LEU A 140 7.36 8.43 -3.07
CA LEU A 140 8.47 7.48 -3.16
C LEU A 140 8.05 6.24 -3.98
N ARG A 141 6.85 5.73 -3.73
CA ARG A 141 6.28 4.59 -4.46
C ARG A 141 6.12 4.92 -5.94
N GLU A 142 5.48 6.04 -6.27
CA GLU A 142 5.29 6.50 -7.66
C GLU A 142 6.62 6.67 -8.39
N LEU A 143 7.60 7.29 -7.72
CA LEU A 143 8.92 7.47 -8.29
C LEU A 143 9.61 6.14 -8.53
N TYR A 144 9.60 5.24 -7.55
CA TYR A 144 10.18 3.91 -7.65
C TYR A 144 9.51 3.07 -8.75
N MET A 145 8.19 3.16 -8.90
CA MET A 145 7.43 2.46 -9.95
C MET A 145 7.91 2.79 -11.36
N ARG A 146 8.34 4.03 -11.62
CA ARG A 146 8.91 4.43 -12.92
C ARG A 146 10.18 3.66 -13.29
N TYR A 147 10.92 3.17 -12.30
CA TYR A 147 12.18 2.46 -12.52
C TYR A 147 12.06 0.94 -12.43
N ILE A 148 10.93 0.40 -11.98
CA ILE A 148 10.67 -1.04 -11.94
C ILE A 148 10.94 -1.74 -13.29
N PRO A 149 10.55 -1.19 -14.46
CA PRO A 149 10.84 -1.83 -15.74
C PRO A 149 12.34 -2.03 -16.00
N PHE A 150 13.20 -1.13 -15.52
CA PHE A 150 14.66 -1.25 -15.68
C PHE A 150 15.30 -2.19 -14.67
N LEU A 151 14.68 -2.36 -13.50
CA LEU A 151 15.16 -3.26 -12.45
C LEU A 151 14.72 -4.70 -12.65
N SER A 152 13.71 -4.93 -13.48
CA SER A 152 13.10 -6.24 -13.69
C SER A 152 13.78 -7.00 -14.83
N ILE A 153 13.79 -8.33 -14.72
CA ILE A 153 14.37 -9.21 -15.75
C ILE A 153 13.36 -9.45 -16.88
N GLU A 154 12.06 -9.51 -16.54
CA GLU A 154 10.96 -9.71 -17.48
C GLU A 154 10.16 -8.41 -17.67
N SER A 155 9.33 -8.35 -18.71
CA SER A 155 8.38 -7.25 -18.89
C SER A 155 7.35 -7.27 -17.76
N VAL A 156 7.38 -6.26 -16.90
CA VAL A 156 6.49 -6.19 -15.73
C VAL A 156 5.30 -5.30 -16.04
N GLU A 157 4.10 -5.87 -15.88
CA GLU A 157 2.87 -5.09 -15.70
C GLU A 157 2.71 -4.76 -14.22
N THR A 158 2.70 -3.48 -13.88
CA THR A 158 2.37 -3.07 -12.51
C THR A 158 0.86 -3.17 -12.31
N ARG A 159 0.40 -4.20 -11.60
CA ARG A 159 -1.00 -4.33 -11.20
C ARG A 159 -1.14 -3.86 -9.75
N VAL A 160 -2.03 -2.90 -9.51
CA VAL A 160 -2.49 -2.60 -8.16
C VAL A 160 -3.44 -3.73 -7.77
N LEU A 161 -3.04 -4.58 -6.83
CA LEU A 161 -3.92 -5.59 -6.26
C LEU A 161 -4.88 -4.87 -5.29
N THR A 162 -5.96 -4.34 -5.85
CA THR A 162 -7.10 -3.86 -5.09
C THR A 162 -7.83 -5.09 -4.52
N SER A 163 -8.15 -5.06 -3.23
CA SER A 163 -9.07 -6.06 -2.68
C SER A 163 -10.45 -5.82 -3.29
N GLU A 164 -11.27 -6.86 -3.44
CA GLU A 164 -12.66 -6.72 -3.95
C GLU A 164 -13.46 -5.70 -3.10
N SER A 165 -13.15 -5.61 -1.80
CA SER A 165 -13.71 -4.61 -0.90
C SER A 165 -13.26 -3.18 -1.24
N TYR A 166 -12.02 -2.98 -1.70
CA TYR A 166 -11.51 -1.67 -2.08
C TYR A 166 -12.14 -1.19 -3.38
N GLU A 167 -12.35 -2.08 -4.35
CA GLU A 167 -13.04 -1.72 -5.59
C GLU A 167 -14.48 -1.28 -5.33
N LYS A 168 -15.20 -2.02 -4.46
CA LYS A 168 -16.54 -1.63 -3.99
C LYS A 168 -16.55 -0.27 -3.29
N LEU A 169 -15.56 -0.01 -2.44
CA LEU A 169 -15.42 1.28 -1.76
C LEU A 169 -15.11 2.43 -2.73
N VAL A 170 -14.33 2.17 -3.79
CA VAL A 170 -14.04 3.18 -4.82
C VAL A 170 -15.29 3.48 -5.64
N THR A 171 -16.06 2.47 -6.05
CA THR A 171 -17.33 2.67 -6.75
C THR A 171 -18.33 3.41 -5.89
N GLU A 172 -18.51 3.02 -4.62
CA GLU A 172 -19.38 3.71 -3.68
C GLU A 172 -18.96 5.18 -3.48
N ASN A 173 -17.65 5.46 -3.37
CA ASN A 173 -17.16 6.83 -3.27
C ASN A 173 -17.42 7.66 -4.54
N GLN A 174 -17.40 7.04 -5.72
CA GLN A 174 -17.70 7.71 -6.98
C GLN A 174 -19.19 8.02 -7.08
N ASP A 175 -20.05 7.05 -6.74
CA ASP A 175 -21.51 7.22 -6.73
C ASP A 175 -21.93 8.30 -5.74
N ILE A 176 -21.38 8.28 -4.51
CA ILE A 176 -21.64 9.31 -3.49
C ILE A 176 -21.20 10.70 -3.96
N LYS A 177 -20.05 10.81 -4.66
CA LYS A 177 -19.59 12.10 -5.20
C LYS A 177 -20.52 12.61 -6.29
N GLN A 178 -20.99 11.74 -7.16
CA GLN A 178 -21.91 12.09 -8.21
C GLN A 178 -23.25 12.55 -7.63
N GLU A 179 -23.80 11.83 -6.66
CA GLU A 179 -25.03 12.21 -5.97
C GLU A 179 -24.86 13.55 -5.21
N LEU A 180 -23.70 13.79 -4.59
CA LEU A 180 -23.37 15.08 -3.98
C LEU A 180 -23.32 16.22 -5.00
N GLU A 181 -22.77 16.00 -6.19
CA GLU A 181 -22.75 17.02 -7.24
C GLU A 181 -24.15 17.29 -7.79
N GLU A 182 -24.97 16.27 -7.98
CA GLU A 182 -26.37 16.39 -8.42
C GLU A 182 -27.21 17.14 -7.37
N LEU A 183 -27.10 16.77 -6.09
CA LEU A 183 -27.76 17.49 -5.00
C LEU A 183 -27.28 18.93 -4.87
N ARG A 184 -25.98 19.19 -5.03
CA ARG A 184 -25.43 20.56 -5.03
C ARG A 184 -25.96 21.37 -6.21
N ALA A 185 -26.05 20.78 -7.40
CA ALA A 185 -26.62 21.43 -8.57
C ALA A 185 -28.11 21.73 -8.36
N GLU A 186 -28.87 20.81 -7.74
CA GLU A 186 -30.27 20.99 -7.44
C GLU A 186 -30.50 22.08 -6.38
N ILE A 187 -29.71 22.10 -5.31
CA ILE A 187 -29.72 23.18 -4.30
C ILE A 187 -29.41 24.51 -4.98
N ASN A 188 -28.36 24.57 -5.80
CA ASN A 188 -27.98 25.79 -6.50
C ASN A 188 -29.05 26.25 -7.50
N ALA A 189 -29.83 25.34 -8.09
CA ALA A 189 -30.97 25.67 -8.96
C ALA A 189 -32.25 26.07 -8.21
N ARG A 190 -32.37 25.73 -6.91
CA ARG A 190 -33.47 26.18 -6.04
C ARG A 190 -33.23 27.56 -5.43
N THR A 191 -31.97 27.93 -5.14
CA THR A 191 -31.62 29.27 -4.65
C THR A 191 -32.21 30.45 -5.46
N PRO A 192 -32.27 30.45 -6.80
CA PRO A 192 -32.81 31.56 -7.58
C PRO A 192 -34.34 31.65 -7.46
N LYS A 193 -35.02 30.52 -7.25
CA LYS A 193 -36.48 30.48 -7.04
C LYS A 193 -36.83 30.96 -5.63
N ASP A 194 -36.05 30.58 -4.64
CA ASP A 194 -36.23 31.03 -3.26
C ASP A 194 -35.91 32.53 -3.13
N ASP A 195 -34.89 33.02 -3.84
CA ASP A 195 -34.57 34.44 -3.94
C ASP A 195 -35.69 35.22 -4.63
N LEU A 196 -36.23 34.72 -5.76
CA LEU A 196 -37.36 35.34 -6.46
C LEU A 196 -38.64 35.32 -5.61
N MET A 197 -38.93 34.21 -4.93
CA MET A 197 -40.06 34.06 -4.01
C MET A 197 -39.92 35.03 -2.83
N SER A 198 -38.72 35.18 -2.28
CA SER A 198 -38.45 36.14 -1.21
C SER A 198 -38.59 37.60 -1.68
N ALA A 199 -38.21 37.90 -2.92
CA ALA A 199 -38.38 39.22 -3.52
C ALA A 199 -39.87 39.53 -3.77
N LEU A 200 -40.63 38.58 -4.30
CA LEU A 200 -42.07 38.69 -4.52
C LEU A 200 -42.86 38.85 -3.22
N ILE A 201 -42.47 38.15 -2.15
CA ILE A 201 -43.08 38.27 -0.82
C ILE A 201 -42.78 39.64 -0.20
N ARG A 202 -41.66 40.29 -0.55
CA ARG A 202 -41.26 41.62 -0.05
C ARG A 202 -41.86 42.78 -0.85
N ASP A 203 -42.41 42.51 -2.03
CA ASP A 203 -43.06 43.52 -2.84
C ASP A 203 -44.37 43.99 -2.18
N LYS A 204 -44.46 45.31 -1.95
CA LYS A 204 -45.57 45.94 -1.22
C LYS A 204 -46.91 45.75 -1.95
N ASP A 205 -46.91 45.78 -3.27
CA ASP A 205 -48.15 45.71 -4.05
C ASP A 205 -48.71 44.28 -4.01
N ILE A 206 -47.83 43.29 -4.02
CA ILE A 206 -48.19 41.87 -3.90
C ILE A 206 -48.69 41.55 -2.49
N GLN A 207 -48.07 42.10 -1.44
CA GLN A 207 -48.55 41.96 -0.06
C GLN A 207 -49.97 42.52 0.11
N GLU A 208 -50.26 43.65 -0.53
CA GLU A 208 -51.57 44.30 -0.43
C GLU A 208 -52.68 43.49 -1.14
N VAL A 209 -52.37 42.89 -2.29
CA VAL A 209 -53.28 41.98 -3.00
C VAL A 209 -53.50 40.68 -2.22
N MET A 210 -52.43 40.10 -1.66
CA MET A 210 -52.50 38.89 -0.83
C MET A 210 -53.31 39.13 0.44
N ALA A 211 -53.12 40.27 1.12
CA ALA A 211 -53.90 40.65 2.29
C ALA A 211 -55.40 40.77 1.96
N LYS A 212 -55.76 41.41 0.85
CA LYS A 212 -57.15 41.50 0.37
C LYS A 212 -57.76 40.12 0.10
N LYS A 213 -57.00 39.23 -0.54
CA LYS A 213 -57.44 37.85 -0.86
C LYS A 213 -57.62 36.99 0.39
N ILE A 214 -56.75 37.13 1.38
CA ILE A 214 -56.81 36.41 2.66
C ILE A 214 -58.05 36.82 3.47
N VAL A 215 -58.41 38.12 3.41
CA VAL A 215 -59.65 38.65 4.00
C VAL A 215 -60.88 38.13 3.26
N GLU A 216 -60.87 38.10 1.91
CA GLU A 216 -61.97 37.50 1.11
C GLU A 216 -62.18 36.01 1.40
N LEU A 217 -61.10 35.27 1.67
CA LEU A 217 -61.14 33.85 2.00
C LEU A 217 -61.45 33.56 3.48
N GLY A 218 -61.61 34.60 4.31
CA GLY A 218 -62.03 34.49 5.72
C GLY A 218 -61.00 33.85 6.65
N LEU A 219 -59.72 33.82 6.26
CA LEU A 219 -58.65 33.18 7.01
C LEU A 219 -58.09 34.06 8.13
N ILE A 220 -58.34 35.36 8.08
CA ILE A 220 -58.06 36.35 9.13
C ILE A 220 -59.25 37.32 9.15
N LYS A 221 -59.71 37.72 10.35
CA LYS A 221 -60.80 38.69 10.52
C LYS A 221 -60.34 40.11 10.20
#